data_AF-A0A660Q5B4-F1
#
_entry.id   AF-A0A660Q5B4-F1
#
_cell.length_a   1.000
_cell.length_b   1.000
_cell.length_c   1.000
_cell.angle_alpha   90.00
_cell.angle_beta   90.00
_cell.angle_gamma   90.00
#
_symmetry.space_group_name_H-M   'P 1'
#
loop_
_entity.id
_entity.type
_entity.pdbx_description
1 polymer ?
#
loop_
_entity_poly.entity_id
_entity_poly.type
_entity_poly.pdbx_seq_one_letter_code
_entity_poly.pdbx_strand_id
1 'polypeptide(L)'
;RLEILEKSGQMELIDGEEEILPGVKVILTGGHTPGHMAIEAVSGDTTVVYYADIVPSSHHIRIPYVAAVDLDPLKTMAVKRGLLDKLAGKKHAIVFDHDIDIKIGAINRDGKKISVNKIE
;
A
#
# COMPACT_ATOMS: atom_id res chain seq x y z
N ARG A 1 25.08 5.19 3.33
CA ARG A 1 24.73 4.14 2.33
C ARG A 1 24.12 4.74 1.06
N LEU A 2 23.35 5.84 1.13
CA LEU A 2 22.71 6.46 -0.05
C LEU A 2 23.61 7.46 -0.82
N GLU A 3 24.72 7.93 -0.24
CA GLU A 3 25.61 8.92 -0.87
C GLU A 3 26.07 8.58 -2.29
N ILE A 4 26.24 7.30 -2.63
CA ILE A 4 26.66 6.90 -3.98
C ILE A 4 25.55 7.20 -4.99
N LEU A 5 24.29 6.91 -4.64
CA LEU A 5 23.12 7.17 -5.48
C LEU A 5 22.85 8.67 -5.63
N GLU A 6 23.06 9.41 -4.54
CA GLU A 6 22.99 10.88 -4.55
C GLU A 6 24.06 11.47 -5.46
N LYS A 7 25.33 11.09 -5.28
CA LYS A 7 26.45 11.59 -6.08
C LYS A 7 26.37 11.19 -7.55
N SER A 8 25.77 10.04 -7.86
CA SER A 8 25.56 9.59 -9.25
C SER A 8 24.36 10.26 -9.94
N GLY A 9 23.57 11.07 -9.22
CA GLY A 9 22.36 11.70 -9.76
C GLY A 9 21.23 10.70 -10.06
N GLN A 10 21.24 9.53 -9.41
CA GLN A 10 20.23 8.46 -9.57
C GLN A 10 19.25 8.40 -8.38
N MET A 11 19.20 9.46 -7.58
CA MET A 11 18.32 9.56 -6.42
C MET A 11 17.54 10.85 -6.50
N GLU A 12 16.22 10.71 -6.37
CA GLU A 12 15.29 11.81 -6.17
C GLU A 12 14.60 11.56 -4.83
N LEU A 13 14.68 12.54 -3.93
CA LEU A 13 14.01 12.48 -2.64
C LEU A 13 12.61 13.06 -2.79
N ILE A 14 11.64 12.36 -2.21
CA ILE A 14 10.24 12.78 -2.22
C ILE A 14 9.86 13.19 -0.80
N ASP A 15 9.17 14.33 -0.68
CA ASP A 15 8.63 14.83 0.59
C ASP A 15 7.10 14.91 0.51
N GLY A 16 6.43 13.95 1.15
CA GLY A 16 4.97 13.87 1.15
C GLY A 16 4.38 13.06 0.00
N GLU A 17 3.25 13.55 -0.54
CA GLU A 17 2.53 12.93 -1.65
C GLU A 17 2.94 13.56 -2.98
N GLU A 18 3.28 12.74 -3.98
CA GLU A 18 3.75 13.22 -5.27
C GLU A 18 3.37 12.26 -6.41
N GLU A 19 3.10 12.80 -7.61
CA GLU A 19 2.92 12.01 -8.83
C GLU A 19 4.26 11.86 -9.55
N ILE A 20 4.85 10.66 -9.46
CA ILE A 20 6.22 10.38 -9.93
C ILE A 20 6.28 9.94 -11.39
N LEU A 21 5.17 9.44 -11.93
CA LEU A 21 4.97 9.12 -13.34
C LEU A 21 3.49 9.38 -13.69
N PRO A 22 3.13 9.58 -14.97
CA PRO A 22 1.73 9.76 -15.36
C PRO A 22 0.84 8.64 -14.82
N GLY A 23 -0.08 8.99 -13.92
CA GLY A 23 -1.00 8.06 -13.28
C GLY A 23 -0.40 7.25 -12.12
N VAL A 24 0.85 7.45 -11.71
CA VAL A 24 1.51 6.77 -10.59
C VAL A 24 1.88 7.78 -9.50
N LYS A 25 1.28 7.61 -8.32
CA LYS A 25 1.47 8.48 -7.17
C LYS A 25 2.08 7.73 -6.02
N VAL A 26 2.96 8.39 -5.28
CA VAL A 26 3.41 7.97 -3.96
C VAL A 26 2.65 8.73 -2.89
N ILE A 27 2.33 8.04 -1.80
CA ILE A 27 1.57 8.60 -0.67
C ILE A 27 2.37 8.32 0.59
N LEU A 28 2.79 9.37 1.30
CA LEU A 28 3.40 9.20 2.62
C LEU A 28 2.35 8.66 3.61
N THR A 29 2.55 7.43 4.10
CA THR A 29 1.62 6.80 5.04
C THR A 29 2.10 6.90 6.48
N GLY A 30 3.41 6.83 6.72
CA GLY A 30 3.96 6.55 8.04
C GLY A 30 3.55 5.15 8.53
N GLY A 31 3.44 4.95 9.85
CA GLY A 31 2.96 3.71 10.45
C GLY A 31 4.06 2.67 10.59
N HIS A 32 4.33 1.92 9.52
CA HIS A 32 5.39 0.91 9.52
C HIS A 32 6.76 1.54 9.85
N THR A 33 7.11 2.63 9.16
CA THR A 33 8.20 3.55 9.54
C THR A 33 7.75 5.00 9.32
N PRO A 34 8.40 6.01 9.92
CA PRO A 34 8.03 7.41 9.71
C PRO A 34 8.02 7.85 8.24
N GLY A 35 8.94 7.29 7.43
CA GLY A 35 9.07 7.58 6.00
C GLY A 35 8.39 6.55 5.08
N HIS A 36 7.56 5.65 5.60
CA HIS A 36 6.89 4.65 4.76
C HIS A 36 5.97 5.33 3.75
N MET A 37 6.08 4.92 2.49
CA MET A 37 5.26 5.39 1.37
C MET A 37 4.51 4.23 0.71
N ALA A 38 3.27 4.48 0.32
CA ALA A 38 2.49 3.60 -0.55
C ALA A 38 2.53 4.10 -1.99
N ILE A 39 2.25 3.24 -2.95
CA ILE A 39 2.10 3.58 -4.37
C ILE A 39 0.66 3.31 -4.79
N GLU A 40 0.10 4.25 -5.54
CA GLU A 40 -1.15 4.05 -6.26
C GLU A 40 -0.97 4.38 -7.73
N ALA A 41 -1.39 3.45 -8.60
CA ALA A 41 -1.33 3.61 -10.04
C ALA A 41 -2.72 3.48 -10.66
N VAL A 42 -3.08 4.37 -11.57
CA VAL A 42 -4.36 4.37 -12.28
C VAL A 42 -4.14 4.06 -13.74
N SER A 43 -4.87 3.06 -14.25
CA SER A 43 -4.92 2.72 -15.68
C SER A 43 -6.37 2.46 -16.09
N GLY A 44 -6.94 3.36 -16.88
CA GLY A 44 -8.34 3.31 -17.29
C GLY A 44 -9.29 3.33 -16.09
N ASP A 45 -10.10 2.28 -15.95
CA ASP A 45 -11.07 2.10 -14.87
C ASP A 45 -10.49 1.40 -13.62
N THR A 46 -9.22 1.02 -13.66
CA THR A 46 -8.59 0.16 -12.66
C THR A 46 -7.53 0.91 -11.86
N THR A 47 -7.59 0.79 -10.53
CA THR A 47 -6.55 1.31 -9.62
C THR A 47 -5.72 0.16 -9.05
N VAL A 48 -4.42 0.17 -9.26
CA VAL A 48 -3.47 -0.71 -8.58
C VAL A 48 -2.97 0.01 -7.33
N VAL A 49 -3.01 -0.67 -6.18
CA VAL A 49 -2.51 -0.15 -4.92
C VAL A 49 -1.43 -1.06 -4.37
N TYR A 50 -0.32 -0.47 -3.95
CA TYR A 50 0.80 -1.13 -3.31
C TYR A 50 1.13 -0.41 -2.01
N TYR A 51 0.58 -0.94 -0.92
CA TYR A 51 0.72 -0.35 0.42
C TYR A 51 1.82 -1.03 1.26
N ALA A 52 2.60 -1.93 0.64
CA ALA A 52 3.73 -2.63 1.23
C ALA A 52 3.44 -3.10 2.67
N ASP A 53 4.25 -2.69 3.65
CA ASP A 53 4.22 -3.22 5.00
C ASP A 53 3.02 -2.72 5.85
N ILE A 54 2.21 -1.79 5.32
CA ILE A 54 0.90 -1.50 5.92
C ILE A 54 -0.04 -2.71 5.79
N VAL A 55 0.03 -3.43 4.67
CA VAL A 55 -0.70 -4.67 4.43
C VAL A 55 0.26 -5.70 3.83
N PRO A 56 1.15 -6.30 4.64
CA PRO A 56 2.22 -7.16 4.13
C PRO A 56 1.69 -8.34 3.31
N SER A 57 0.55 -8.89 3.73
CA SER A 57 -0.11 -10.02 3.06
C SER A 57 -1.63 -9.98 3.23
N SER A 58 -2.34 -10.83 2.48
CA SER A 58 -3.80 -11.01 2.57
C SER A 58 -4.26 -11.36 3.99
N HIS A 59 -3.42 -12.01 4.79
CA HIS A 59 -3.69 -12.30 6.20
C HIS A 59 -3.74 -11.03 7.07
N HIS A 60 -3.13 -9.93 6.63
CA HIS A 60 -3.11 -8.64 7.32
C HIS A 60 -4.22 -7.69 6.86
N ILE A 61 -5.17 -8.14 6.04
CA ILE A 61 -6.20 -7.26 5.48
C ILE A 61 -7.15 -6.70 6.54
N ARG A 62 -7.37 -7.45 7.64
CA ARG A 62 -8.21 -6.97 8.74
C ARG A 62 -7.51 -5.82 9.46
N ILE A 63 -8.26 -4.74 9.73
CA ILE A 63 -7.73 -3.51 10.33
C ILE A 63 -6.82 -3.77 11.55
N PRO A 64 -7.21 -4.59 12.54
CA PRO A 64 -6.38 -4.81 13.73
C PRO A 64 -5.14 -5.68 13.49
N TYR A 65 -5.00 -6.31 12.32
CA TYR A 65 -3.91 -7.26 12.05
C TYR A 65 -2.78 -6.47 11.38
N VAL A 66 -1.85 -6.01 12.21
CA VAL A 66 -0.70 -5.19 11.84
C VAL A 66 0.59 -5.99 12.01
N ALA A 67 1.64 -5.61 11.30
CA ALA A 67 2.92 -6.30 11.42
C ALA A 67 3.54 -6.04 12.80
N ALA A 68 4.23 -7.05 13.35
CA ALA A 68 4.91 -6.91 14.64
C ALA A 68 6.08 -5.89 14.61
N VAL A 69 6.53 -5.54 13.41
CA VAL A 69 7.66 -4.63 13.15
C VAL A 69 7.23 -3.19 12.89
N ASP A 70 5.92 -2.89 12.98
CA ASP A 70 5.43 -1.51 12.81
C ASP A 70 5.87 -0.60 13.96
N LEU A 71 6.42 0.56 13.62
CA LEU A 71 6.86 1.56 14.60
C LEU A 71 5.69 2.37 15.19
N ASP A 72 4.60 2.58 14.43
CA ASP A 72 3.34 3.17 14.89
C ASP A 72 2.13 2.34 14.39
N PRO A 73 1.75 1.29 15.14
CA PRO A 73 0.65 0.40 14.77
C PRO A 73 -0.71 1.11 14.66
N LEU A 74 -0.95 2.15 15.48
CA LEU A 74 -2.21 2.90 15.44
C LEU A 74 -2.33 3.70 14.15
N LYS A 75 -1.23 4.31 13.70
CA LYS A 75 -1.15 4.96 12.39
C LYS A 75 -1.33 3.93 11.26
N THR A 76 -0.69 2.76 11.33
CA THR A 76 -0.92 1.68 10.35
C THR A 76 -2.41 1.32 10.24
N MET A 77 -3.09 1.14 11.38
CA MET A 77 -4.52 0.84 11.41
C MET A 77 -5.37 1.95 10.77
N ALA A 78 -5.02 3.22 11.01
CA ALA A 78 -5.71 4.35 10.42
C ALA A 78 -5.53 4.43 8.89
N VAL A 79 -4.29 4.24 8.41
CA VAL A 79 -3.99 4.18 6.97
C VAL A 79 -4.74 3.02 6.31
N LYS A 80 -4.70 1.83 6.91
CA LYS A 80 -5.39 0.63 6.42
C LYS A 80 -6.90 0.83 6.32
N ARG A 81 -7.50 1.52 7.30
CA ARG A 81 -8.93 1.88 7.24
C ARG A 81 -9.23 2.79 6.04
N GLY A 82 -8.43 3.84 5.86
CA GLY A 82 -8.57 4.76 4.73
C GLY A 82 -8.43 4.05 3.37
N LEU A 83 -7.45 3.15 3.25
CA LEU A 83 -7.28 2.30 2.07
C LEU A 83 -8.54 1.47 1.78
N LEU A 84 -9.03 0.72 2.77
CA LEU A 84 -10.19 -0.16 2.60
C LEU A 84 -11.47 0.60 2.26
N ASP A 85 -11.65 1.81 2.80
CA ASP A 85 -12.78 2.66 2.46
C ASP A 85 -12.65 3.23 1.03
N LYS A 86 -11.43 3.54 0.59
CA LYS A 86 -11.15 4.03 -0.77
C LYS A 86 -11.37 2.98 -1.86
N LEU A 87 -11.07 1.72 -1.56
CA LEU A 87 -11.24 0.59 -2.48
C LEU A 87 -12.70 0.13 -2.59
N ALA A 88 -13.55 0.51 -1.63
CA ALA A 88 -14.96 0.19 -1.66
C ALA A 88 -15.63 0.82 -2.91
N GLY A 89 -16.15 -0.02 -3.80
CA GLY A 89 -16.89 0.43 -4.99
C GLY A 89 -16.03 0.80 -6.20
N LYS A 90 -14.71 0.57 -6.17
CA LYS A 90 -13.82 0.76 -7.33
C LYS A 90 -13.24 -0.56 -7.80
N LYS A 91 -13.02 -0.70 -9.10
CA LYS A 91 -12.21 -1.80 -9.65
C LYS A 91 -10.76 -1.56 -9.30
N HIS A 92 -10.15 -2.53 -8.61
CA HIS A 92 -8.81 -2.37 -8.08
C HIS A 92 -8.05 -3.69 -8.02
N ALA A 93 -6.74 -3.58 -7.93
CA ALA A 93 -5.83 -4.67 -7.60
C ALA A 93 -4.90 -4.21 -6.47
N ILE A 94 -4.83 -4.98 -5.40
CA ILE A 94 -3.83 -4.80 -4.34
C ILE A 94 -2.64 -5.73 -4.61
N VAL A 95 -1.44 -5.19 -4.52
CA VAL A 95 -0.18 -5.95 -4.58
C VAL A 95 0.37 -6.09 -3.17
N PHE A 96 0.75 -7.31 -2.79
CA PHE A 96 1.29 -7.63 -1.47
C PHE A 96 2.79 -7.91 -1.54
N ASP A 97 3.55 -7.38 -0.58
CA ASP A 97 5.01 -7.50 -0.55
C ASP A 97 5.47 -8.87 0.01
N HIS A 98 4.73 -9.40 0.98
CA HIS A 98 5.10 -10.62 1.73
C HIS A 98 4.08 -11.75 1.63
N ASP A 99 3.09 -11.66 0.74
CA ASP A 99 2.15 -12.75 0.52
C ASP A 99 2.74 -13.80 -0.43
N ILE A 100 2.88 -15.04 0.06
CA ILE A 100 3.45 -16.15 -0.71
C ILE A 100 2.44 -16.79 -1.67
N ASP A 101 1.14 -16.67 -1.39
CA ASP A 101 0.07 -17.36 -2.12
C ASP A 101 -0.69 -16.41 -3.06
N ILE A 102 -0.96 -15.19 -2.57
CA ILE A 102 -1.75 -14.14 -3.23
C ILE A 102 -0.88 -12.90 -3.41
N LYS A 103 -0.03 -12.89 -4.43
CA LYS A 103 0.82 -11.73 -4.77
C LYS A 103 0.00 -10.51 -5.21
N ILE A 104 -1.08 -10.77 -5.95
CA ILE A 104 -2.02 -9.75 -6.44
C ILE A 104 -3.43 -10.25 -6.15
N GLY A 105 -4.29 -9.36 -5.63
CA GLY A 105 -5.67 -9.69 -5.32
C GLY A 105 -6.65 -8.54 -5.47
N ALA A 106 -7.94 -8.85 -5.39
CA ALA A 106 -9.03 -7.91 -5.28
C ALA A 106 -9.65 -8.01 -3.89
N ILE A 107 -9.84 -6.87 -3.22
CA ILE A 107 -10.50 -6.79 -1.93
C ILE A 107 -12.00 -6.76 -2.13
N ASN A 108 -12.70 -7.63 -1.42
CA ASN A 108 -14.15 -7.69 -1.39
C ASN A 108 -14.63 -7.34 0.00
N ARG A 109 -15.66 -6.49 0.08
CA ARG A 109 -16.27 -6.07 1.33
C ARG A 109 -17.76 -6.38 1.30
N ASP A 110 -18.18 -7.23 2.23
CA ASP A 110 -19.58 -7.58 2.46
C ASP A 110 -19.94 -7.21 3.90
N GLY A 111 -20.55 -6.04 4.07
CA GLY A 111 -20.77 -5.42 5.36
C GLY A 111 -19.47 -5.20 6.14
N LYS A 112 -19.28 -5.96 7.24
CA LYS A 112 -18.05 -5.95 8.05
C LYS A 112 -17.01 -6.99 7.62
N LYS A 113 -17.38 -7.94 6.77
CA LYS A 113 -16.48 -8.99 6.30
C LYS A 113 -15.61 -8.43 5.18
N ILE A 114 -14.30 -8.63 5.30
CA ILE A 114 -13.32 -8.30 4.26
C ILE A 114 -12.65 -9.60 3.85
N SER A 115 -12.57 -9.85 2.54
CA SER A 115 -11.84 -10.97 1.94
C SER A 115 -11.01 -10.51 0.76
N VAL A 116 -9.99 -11.30 0.42
CA VAL A 116 -9.12 -11.06 -0.72
C VAL A 116 -9.30 -12.22 -1.69
N ASN A 117 -9.62 -11.92 -2.94
CA ASN A 117 -9.67 -12.89 -4.02
C ASN A 117 -8.39 -12.74 -4.85
N LYS A 118 -7.71 -13.84 -5.15
CA LYS A 118 -6.53 -13.82 -6.01
C LYS A 118 -6.90 -13.38 -7.43
N ILE A 119 -6.06 -12.54 -8.03
CA ILE A 119 -6.09 -12.22 -9.46
C ILE A 119 -4.98 -13.07 -10.09
N GLU A 120 -5.31 -13.87 -11.11
CA GLU A 120 -4.36 -14.69 -11.87
C GLU A 120 -3.48 -13.84 -12.80
#